data_AF-A0A938J277-F1
#
_entry.id   AF-A0A938J277-F1
#
_cell.length_a   1.000
_cell.length_b   1.000
_cell.length_c   1.000
_cell.angle_alpha   90.00
_cell.angle_beta   90.00
_cell.angle_gamma   90.00
#
_symmetry.space_group_name_H-M   'P 1'
#
loop_
_entity.id
_entity.type
_entity.pdbx_description
1 polymer ?
#
loop_
_entity_poly.entity_id
_entity_poly.type
_entity_poly.pdbx_seq_one_letter_code
_entity_poly.pdbx_strand_id
1 'polypeptide(L)'
;MPVNPAVIGGPSTQPLASDDPMLQPINGIGLPEYAHVAKEAQARGVTDEAGTVALAAELGYDPAIFEPAMKEWISRMGKSMVVGQEFRRALGY
;
A
#
# COMPACT_ATOMS: atom_id res chain seq x y z
N MET A 1 -32.47 -7.64 -17.43
CA MET A 1 -31.26 -6.80 -17.51
C MET A 1 -30.99 -6.27 -16.11
N PRO A 2 -29.89 -6.61 -15.42
CA PRO A 2 -29.62 -6.04 -14.10
C PRO A 2 -29.09 -4.61 -14.25
N VAL A 3 -29.67 -3.71 -13.45
CA VAL A 3 -29.40 -2.27 -13.42
C VAL A 3 -28.18 -2.03 -12.53
N ASN A 4 -27.16 -1.34 -13.05
CA ASN A 4 -25.98 -0.92 -12.28
C ASN A 4 -26.33 0.29 -11.39
N PRO A 5 -26.12 0.25 -10.07
CA PRO A 5 -26.49 1.33 -9.16
C PRO A 5 -25.43 2.45 -9.03
N ALA A 6 -24.54 2.63 -9.99
CA ALA A 6 -23.44 3.60 -9.91
C ALA A 6 -23.83 5.08 -10.10
N VAL A 7 -25.13 5.44 -10.06
CA VAL A 7 -25.61 6.80 -10.42
C VAL A 7 -25.89 7.70 -9.21
N ILE A 8 -25.82 7.20 -7.97
CA ILE A 8 -26.15 8.01 -6.78
C ILE A 8 -24.99 8.02 -5.79
N GLY A 9 -24.05 8.95 -5.97
CA GLY A 9 -23.35 9.70 -4.91
C GLY A 9 -22.88 8.98 -3.64
N GLY A 10 -22.52 7.70 -3.70
CA GLY A 10 -21.85 6.96 -2.63
C GLY A 10 -20.36 6.83 -2.93
N PRO A 11 -19.48 6.66 -1.92
CA PRO A 11 -18.05 6.49 -2.18
C PRO A 11 -17.87 5.34 -3.16
N SER A 12 -17.16 5.58 -4.26
CA SER A 12 -16.99 4.64 -5.37
C SER A 12 -16.60 3.24 -4.85
N THR A 13 -17.57 2.34 -4.68
CA THR A 13 -17.35 0.93 -4.40
C THR A 13 -17.17 0.16 -5.70
N GLN A 14 -16.54 0.78 -6.72
CA GLN A 14 -16.10 -0.01 -7.85
C GLN A 14 -15.00 -0.93 -7.30
N PRO A 15 -15.20 -2.27 -7.31
CA PRO A 15 -14.10 -3.17 -7.05
C PRO A 15 -13.00 -2.78 -8.04
N LEU A 16 -11.82 -2.48 -7.50
CA LEU A 16 -10.62 -2.33 -8.31
C LEU A 16 -10.57 -3.47 -9.32
N ALA A 17 -10.38 -3.14 -10.59
CA ALA A 17 -9.75 -4.12 -11.44
C ALA A 17 -8.40 -4.44 -10.79
N SER A 18 -8.02 -5.72 -10.71
CA SER A 18 -6.67 -6.13 -10.28
C SER A 18 -5.55 -5.47 -11.10
N ASP A 19 -5.90 -4.77 -12.18
CA ASP A 19 -5.04 -4.03 -13.10
C ASP A 19 -4.90 -2.53 -12.77
N ASP A 20 -5.41 -2.05 -11.63
CA ASP A 20 -5.28 -0.63 -11.29
C ASP A 20 -3.79 -0.22 -11.27
N PRO A 21 -3.38 0.77 -12.07
CA PRO A 21 -1.97 1.16 -12.18
C PRO A 21 -1.40 1.63 -10.84
N MET A 22 -2.25 2.04 -9.89
CA MET A 22 -1.82 2.42 -8.55
C MET A 22 -1.49 1.23 -7.64
N LEU A 23 -1.96 0.02 -7.96
CA LEU A 23 -1.61 -1.21 -7.22
C LEU A 23 -0.40 -1.93 -7.81
N GLN A 24 0.11 -1.47 -8.95
CA GLN A 24 1.29 -2.05 -9.57
C GLN A 24 2.51 -1.93 -8.64
N PRO A 25 3.34 -2.98 -8.55
CA PRO A 25 4.53 -2.98 -7.70
C PRO A 25 5.49 -1.87 -8.09
N ILE A 26 6.15 -1.28 -7.09
CA ILE A 26 7.05 -0.14 -7.26
C ILE A 26 8.47 -0.64 -7.09
N ASN A 27 9.27 -0.59 -8.15
CA ASN A 27 10.61 -1.16 -8.18
C ASN A 27 10.66 -2.65 -7.74
N GLY A 28 9.60 -3.41 -8.01
CA GLY A 28 9.46 -4.80 -7.57
C GLY A 28 8.91 -4.99 -6.15
N ILE A 29 8.61 -3.92 -5.42
CA ILE A 29 7.97 -3.97 -4.09
C ILE A 29 6.45 -3.83 -4.26
N GLY A 30 5.72 -4.93 -4.05
CA GLY A 30 4.28 -4.92 -4.00
C GLY A 30 3.72 -4.25 -2.74
N LEU A 31 2.41 -3.99 -2.77
CA LEU A 31 1.68 -3.53 -1.59
C LEU A 31 1.71 -4.52 -0.41
N PRO A 32 1.65 -5.86 -0.60
CA PRO A 32 1.75 -6.81 0.52
C PRO A 32 3.11 -6.75 1.21
N GLU A 33 4.19 -6.66 0.44
CA GLU A 33 5.57 -6.55 0.93
C GLU A 33 5.75 -5.27 1.75
N TYR A 34 5.28 -4.13 1.21
CA TYR A 34 5.28 -2.87 1.95
C TYR A 34 4.44 -2.95 3.24
N ALA A 35 3.25 -3.55 3.18
CA ALA A 35 2.39 -3.74 4.35
C ALA A 35 3.03 -4.66 5.41
N HIS A 36 3.77 -5.68 4.99
CA HIS A 36 4.52 -6.55 5.90
C HIS A 36 5.58 -5.76 6.68
N VAL A 37 6.40 -4.97 5.99
CA VAL A 37 7.41 -4.11 6.65
C VAL A 37 6.74 -3.07 7.55
N ALA A 38 5.65 -2.44 7.11
CA ALA A 38 4.92 -1.45 7.91
C ALA A 38 4.31 -2.06 9.18
N LYS A 39 3.81 -3.30 9.09
CA LYS A 39 3.30 -4.05 10.24
C LYS A 39 4.40 -4.39 11.24
N GLU A 40 5.55 -4.86 10.77
CA GLU A 40 6.73 -5.10 11.61
C GLU A 40 7.23 -3.80 12.26
N ALA A 41 7.24 -2.69 11.51
CA ALA A 41 7.62 -1.38 12.02
C ALA A 41 6.70 -0.94 13.17
N GLN A 42 5.38 -1.04 12.97
CA GLN A 42 4.39 -0.75 14.01
C GLN A 42 4.55 -1.66 15.23
N ALA A 43 4.79 -2.95 15.03
CA ALA A 43 5.00 -3.91 16.11
C ALA A 43 6.27 -3.60 16.94
N ARG A 44 7.31 -3.04 16.30
CA ARG A 44 8.57 -2.61 16.93
C ARG A 44 8.55 -1.16 17.42
N GLY A 45 7.44 -0.43 17.25
CA GLY A 45 7.34 0.98 17.61
C GLY A 45 8.16 1.92 16.72
N VAL A 46 8.55 1.46 15.54
CA VAL A 46 9.26 2.24 14.53
C VAL A 46 8.24 3.04 13.71
N THR A 47 8.28 4.36 13.84
CA THR A 47 7.37 5.28 13.14
C THR A 47 8.09 6.26 12.23
N ASP A 48 9.42 6.21 12.22
CA ASP A 48 10.26 7.05 11.38
C ASP A 48 10.58 6.36 10.05
N GLU A 49 10.81 7.19 9.03
CA GLU A 49 11.08 6.75 7.66
C GLU A 49 12.42 5.99 7.58
N ALA A 50 13.49 6.51 8.19
CA ALA A 50 14.80 5.86 8.20
C ALA A 50 14.76 4.57 9.03
N GLY A 51 14.02 4.56 10.14
CA GLY A 51 13.79 3.34 10.92
C GLY A 51 13.07 2.25 10.11
N THR A 52 12.07 2.63 9.31
CA THR A 52 11.33 1.68 8.47
C THR A 52 12.20 1.11 7.35
N VAL A 53 13.05 1.94 6.73
CA VAL A 53 14.03 1.50 5.72
C VAL A 53 15.09 0.56 6.33
N ALA A 54 15.59 0.89 7.54
CA ALA A 54 16.53 0.02 8.25
C ALA A 54 15.90 -1.35 8.55
N LEU A 55 14.64 -1.36 9.00
CA LEU A 55 13.89 -2.59 9.23
C LEU A 55 13.66 -3.39 7.93
N ALA A 56 13.36 -2.71 6.82
CA ALA A 56 13.25 -3.37 5.52
C ALA A 56 14.56 -4.07 5.14
N ALA A 57 15.71 -3.44 5.43
CA ALA A 57 17.03 -4.04 5.24
C ALA A 57 17.22 -5.31 6.08
N GLU A 58 16.80 -5.28 7.36
CA GLU A 58 16.83 -6.46 8.24
C GLU A 58 15.94 -7.60 7.72
N LEU A 59 14.85 -7.27 7.03
CA LEU A 59 13.92 -8.22 6.41
C LEU A 59 14.41 -8.72 5.02
N GLY A 60 15.57 -8.23 4.55
CA GLY A 60 16.19 -8.66 3.30
C GLY A 60 15.85 -7.83 2.07
N TYR A 61 15.16 -6.69 2.23
CA TYR A 61 14.92 -5.75 1.14
C TYR A 61 16.13 -4.83 0.93
N ASP A 62 16.38 -4.44 -0.31
CA ASP A 62 17.42 -3.45 -0.61
C ASP A 62 16.92 -2.04 -0.21
N PRO A 63 17.61 -1.32 0.68
CA PRO A 63 17.22 0.03 1.13
C PRO A 63 17.08 1.03 -0.03
N ALA A 64 17.96 0.95 -1.04
CA ALA A 64 17.95 1.85 -2.19
C ALA A 64 16.76 1.60 -3.12
N ILE A 65 16.16 0.41 -3.05
CA ILE A 65 14.95 0.05 -3.79
C ILE A 65 13.69 0.30 -2.95
N PHE A 66 13.75 -0.05 -1.66
CA PHE A 66 12.62 0.02 -0.75
C PHE A 66 12.25 1.46 -0.37
N GLU A 67 13.23 2.33 -0.10
CA GLU A 67 12.96 3.72 0.26
C GLU A 67 12.13 4.46 -0.80
N PRO A 68 12.51 4.49 -2.10
CA PRO A 68 11.68 5.14 -3.12
C PRO A 68 10.33 4.43 -3.31
N ALA A 69 10.27 3.12 -3.14
CA ALA A 69 9.01 2.37 -3.23
C ALA A 69 8.04 2.75 -2.09
N MET A 70 8.53 2.85 -0.87
CA MET A 70 7.75 3.30 0.29
C MET A 70 7.22 4.72 0.09
N LYS A 71 8.07 5.67 -0.33
CA LYS A 71 7.66 7.06 -0.58
C LYS A 71 6.54 7.14 -1.62
N GLU A 72 6.65 6.35 -2.67
CA GLU A 72 5.60 6.29 -3.69
C GLU A 72 4.34 5.58 -3.19
N TRP A 73 4.43 4.52 -2.39
CA TRP A 73 3.25 3.92 -1.74
C TRP A 73 2.52 4.91 -0.83
N ILE A 74 3.24 5.71 -0.04
CA ILE A 74 2.69 6.79 0.79
C ILE A 74 2.00 7.84 -0.07
N SER A 75 2.64 8.27 -1.16
CA SER A 75 2.08 9.19 -2.17
C SER A 75 0.79 8.64 -2.79
N ARG A 76 0.75 7.35 -3.16
CA ARG A 76 -0.41 6.68 -3.73
C ARG A 76 -1.56 6.54 -2.74
N MET A 77 -1.28 6.20 -1.48
CA MET A 77 -2.30 6.18 -0.42
C MET A 77 -2.93 7.55 -0.17
N GLY A 78 -2.14 8.63 -0.26
CA GLY A 78 -2.65 10.00 -0.16
C GLY A 78 -3.53 10.43 -1.33
N LYS A 79 -3.29 9.88 -2.53
CA LYS A 79 -4.03 10.20 -3.76
C LYS A 79 -5.24 9.29 -3.99
N SER A 80 -5.22 8.08 -3.44
CA SER A 80 -6.24 7.07 -3.67
C SER A 80 -6.63 6.37 -2.36
N MET A 81 -7.86 6.63 -1.93
CA MET A 81 -8.46 5.91 -0.79
C MET A 81 -8.47 4.40 -1.00
N VAL A 82 -8.44 3.97 -2.25
CA VAL A 82 -8.54 2.58 -2.64
C VAL A 82 -7.23 1.83 -2.37
N VAL A 83 -6.08 2.44 -2.68
CA VAL A 83 -4.76 1.94 -2.26
C VAL A 83 -4.69 1.84 -0.74
N GLY A 84 -5.26 2.83 -0.03
CA GLY A 84 -5.36 2.80 1.43
C GLY A 84 -6.24 1.67 1.98
N GLN A 85 -7.32 1.30 1.27
CA GLN A 85 -8.16 0.14 1.64
C GLN A 85 -7.41 -1.18 1.43
N GLU A 86 -6.74 -1.36 0.29
CA GLU A 86 -5.95 -2.56 0.04
C GLU A 86 -4.76 -2.68 0.99
N PHE A 87 -4.14 -1.56 1.36
CA PHE A 87 -3.09 -1.54 2.39
C PHE A 87 -3.62 -2.04 3.74
N ARG A 88 -4.78 -1.54 4.19
CA ARG A 88 -5.42 -2.01 5.43
C ARG A 88 -5.77 -3.51 5.35
N ARG A 89 -6.28 -3.96 4.21
CA ARG A 89 -6.56 -5.37 3.97
C ARG A 89 -5.29 -6.22 4.06
N ALA A 90 -4.17 -5.75 3.51
CA ALA A 90 -2.88 -6.41 3.59
C ALA A 90 -2.32 -6.44 5.04
N LEU A 91 -2.64 -5.44 5.86
CA LEU A 91 -2.32 -5.45 7.30
C LEU A 91 -3.16 -6.48 8.10
N GLY A 92 -4.34 -6.84 7.57
CA GLY A 92 -5.30 -7.78 8.18
C GLY A 92 -6.45 -7.12 8.93
N TYR A 93 -6.84 -5.88 8.56
CA TYR A 93 -8.02 -5.17 9.07
C TYR A 93 -9.29 -5.50 8.29
#